data_AF-A0A7I0KBN5-F1
#
_entry.id   AF-A0A7I0KBN5-F1
#
_cell.length_a   1.000
_cell.length_b   1.000
_cell.length_c   1.000
_cell.angle_alpha   90.00
_cell.angle_beta   90.00
_cell.angle_gamma   90.00
#
_symmetry.space_group_name_H-M   'P 1'
#
loop_
_entity.id
_entity.type
_entity.pdbx_description
1 polymer ?
#
loop_
_entity_poly.entity_id
_entity_poly.type
_entity_poly.pdbx_seq_one_letter_code
_entity_poly.pdbx_strand_id
1 'polypeptide(L)'
;MAEATANGLGQHALHTGHAHEAPAAIVHADLHQEHPIKLYLVVWAWLFILSSCSYLVDYFGLHGYLRWSLILIFMILKAGLIVAVFMHMAWERLALAYAIILPPILVLVFVTMMVFEADYTLFTRLSFFGAGP
;
A
#
# COMPACT_ATOMS: atom_id res chain seq x y z
N MET A 1 49.14 57.69 -3.39
CA MET A 1 47.70 57.36 -3.26
C MET A 1 46.89 57.94 -4.44
N ALA A 2 47.27 57.71 -5.70
CA ALA A 2 46.51 58.26 -6.84
C ALA A 2 46.60 57.42 -8.14
N GLU A 3 46.74 56.09 -8.04
CA GLU A 3 46.87 55.20 -9.22
C GLU A 3 45.92 53.99 -9.18
N ALA A 4 44.85 54.07 -8.39
CA ALA A 4 43.83 53.01 -8.27
C ALA A 4 42.66 53.14 -9.28
N THR A 5 42.79 53.95 -10.33
CA THR A 5 41.68 54.17 -11.28
C THR A 5 42.17 54.10 -12.73
N ALA A 6 41.36 53.49 -13.60
CA ALA A 6 41.59 53.10 -15.00
C ALA A 6 42.11 51.65 -15.17
N ASN A 7 41.38 50.61 -14.76
CA ASN A 7 40.09 50.20 -15.36
C ASN A 7 40.09 50.17 -16.91
N GLY A 8 41.04 49.47 -17.55
CA GLY A 8 41.01 49.30 -19.00
C GLY A 8 41.67 48.03 -19.54
N LEU A 9 42.80 47.61 -18.97
CA LEU A 9 43.62 46.55 -19.60
C LEU A 9 43.29 45.12 -19.12
N GLY A 10 42.70 44.97 -17.93
CA GLY A 10 42.33 43.65 -17.39
C GLY A 10 41.00 43.09 -17.91
N GLN A 11 40.15 43.93 -18.51
CA GLN A 11 38.81 43.53 -18.98
C GLN A 11 38.82 42.99 -20.41
N HIS A 12 39.84 43.32 -21.22
CA HIS A 12 39.94 42.88 -22.62
C HIS A 12 40.64 41.52 -22.80
N ALA A 13 41.29 40.97 -21.78
CA ALA A 13 41.99 39.69 -21.86
C ALA A 13 41.10 38.45 -21.62
N LEU A 14 39.83 38.63 -21.25
CA LEU A 14 38.89 37.52 -21.01
C LEU A 14 37.79 37.40 -22.07
N HIS A 15 38.02 37.95 -23.25
CA HIS A 15 37.15 37.75 -24.40
C HIS A 15 37.88 37.05 -25.55
N THR A 16 38.36 35.82 -25.34
CA THR A 16 38.62 34.85 -26.44
C THR A 16 38.94 33.46 -25.89
N GLY A 17 37.89 32.72 -25.58
CA GLY A 17 37.89 31.28 -25.46
C GLY A 17 36.63 30.75 -26.12
N HIS A 18 36.74 30.49 -27.42
CA HIS A 18 35.84 29.68 -28.25
C HIS A 18 35.15 28.54 -27.48
N ALA A 19 33.98 28.02 -27.82
CA ALA A 19 32.93 28.29 -28.78
C ALA A 19 31.92 27.14 -28.56
N HIS A 20 30.67 27.35 -29.01
CA HIS A 20 29.69 26.31 -29.30
C HIS A 20 28.88 25.76 -28.11
N GLU A 21 27.73 26.37 -27.84
CA GLU A 21 26.57 25.63 -27.35
C GLU A 21 25.27 26.41 -27.67
N ALA A 22 24.71 26.13 -28.83
CA ALA A 22 23.28 26.12 -29.03
C ALA A 22 22.99 24.81 -29.76
N PRO A 23 22.09 23.95 -29.25
CA PRO A 23 20.68 24.30 -29.30
C PRO A 23 19.85 23.89 -28.07
N ALA A 24 18.67 24.50 -27.94
CA ALA A 24 17.43 23.91 -27.44
C ALA A 24 17.47 23.06 -26.15
N ALA A 25 16.95 23.61 -25.06
CA ALA A 25 16.01 22.87 -24.22
C ALA A 25 15.13 23.86 -23.47
N ILE A 26 13.84 23.72 -23.74
CA ILE A 26 12.73 24.20 -22.92
C ILE A 26 13.10 23.95 -21.45
N VAL A 27 12.81 24.88 -20.53
CA VAL A 27 12.74 24.53 -19.10
C VAL A 27 11.54 23.58 -18.95
N HIS A 28 11.74 22.34 -19.34
CA HIS A 28 11.00 21.19 -18.88
C HIS A 28 11.42 21.02 -17.43
N ALA A 29 10.68 21.68 -16.54
CA ALA A 29 10.55 21.25 -15.16
C ALA A 29 9.83 19.89 -15.18
N ASP A 30 10.54 18.89 -15.67
CA ASP A 30 10.14 17.50 -15.71
C ASP A 30 11.18 16.76 -14.88
N LEU A 31 10.85 16.60 -13.60
CA LEU A 31 11.32 15.43 -12.87
C LEU A 31 10.11 14.78 -12.20
N HIS A 32 9.17 14.37 -13.06
CA HIS A 32 8.65 13.01 -13.08
C HIS A 32 8.47 12.32 -11.71
N GLN A 33 7.67 12.93 -10.85
CA GLN A 33 6.89 12.21 -9.83
C GLN A 33 5.67 11.52 -10.48
N GLU A 34 5.85 11.02 -11.70
CA GLU A 34 4.83 10.45 -12.58
C GLU A 34 4.91 8.91 -12.58
N HIS A 35 4.79 8.30 -11.41
CA HIS A 35 4.36 6.91 -11.33
C HIS A 35 3.26 6.56 -10.30
N PRO A 36 2.56 7.48 -9.61
CA PRO A 36 1.42 7.10 -8.77
C PRO A 36 0.12 6.93 -9.56
N ILE A 37 -0.11 7.71 -10.63
CA ILE A 37 -1.43 7.70 -11.32
C ILE A 37 -1.69 6.41 -12.11
N LYS A 38 -0.66 5.87 -12.76
CA LYS A 38 -0.71 4.57 -13.43
C LYS A 38 -0.98 3.43 -12.44
N LEU A 39 -0.34 3.47 -11.26
CA LEU A 39 -0.56 2.48 -10.21
C LEU A 39 -2.01 2.49 -9.72
N TYR A 40 -2.60 3.67 -9.47
CA TYR A 40 -4.00 3.75 -9.05
C TYR A 40 -4.97 3.23 -10.13
N LEU A 41 -4.73 3.52 -11.40
CA LEU A 41 -5.57 2.99 -12.50
C LEU A 41 -5.46 1.46 -12.64
N VAL A 42 -4.25 0.90 -12.49
CA VAL A 42 -4.04 -0.56 -12.53
C VAL A 42 -4.73 -1.24 -11.35
N VAL A 43 -4.60 -0.71 -10.13
CA VAL A 43 -5.30 -1.22 -8.95
C VAL A 43 -6.79 -1.12 -9.11
N TRP A 44 -7.28 0.03 -9.58
CA TRP A 44 -8.69 0.26 -9.82
C TRP A 44 -9.26 -0.78 -10.79
N ALA A 45 -8.57 -1.03 -11.91
CA ALA A 45 -8.97 -2.06 -12.86
C ALA A 45 -8.94 -3.46 -12.24
N TRP A 46 -7.90 -3.79 -11.47
CA TRP A 46 -7.78 -5.10 -10.82
C TRP A 46 -8.84 -5.33 -9.74
N LEU A 47 -9.17 -4.29 -8.95
CA LEU A 47 -10.27 -4.31 -7.98
C LEU A 47 -11.62 -4.43 -8.66
N PHE A 48 -11.81 -3.75 -9.79
CA PHE A 48 -13.03 -3.86 -10.59
C PHE A 48 -13.22 -5.29 -11.12
N ILE A 49 -12.15 -5.89 -11.65
CA ILE A 49 -12.16 -7.29 -12.13
C ILE A 49 -12.46 -8.25 -10.98
N LEU A 50 -11.79 -8.10 -9.83
CA LEU A 50 -12.02 -8.93 -8.65
C LEU A 50 -13.46 -8.79 -8.12
N SER A 51 -13.98 -7.57 -8.05
CA SER A 51 -15.34 -7.32 -7.61
C SER A 51 -16.38 -7.91 -8.57
N SER A 52 -16.13 -7.80 -9.88
CA SER A 52 -16.99 -8.40 -10.90
C SER A 52 -16.94 -9.92 -10.85
N CYS A 53 -15.75 -10.51 -10.66
CA CYS A 53 -15.57 -11.96 -10.53
C CYS A 53 -16.23 -12.51 -9.26
N SER A 54 -16.17 -11.78 -8.15
CA SER A 54 -16.92 -12.09 -6.93
C SER A 54 -18.42 -12.13 -7.20
N TYR A 55 -18.96 -11.12 -7.88
CA TYR A 55 -20.39 -11.06 -8.24
C TYR A 55 -20.78 -12.18 -9.21
N LEU A 56 -19.88 -12.55 -10.14
CA LEU A 56 -20.12 -13.63 -11.10
C LEU A 56 -20.23 -14.99 -10.38
N VAL A 57 -19.44 -15.19 -9.33
CA VAL A 57 -19.52 -16.38 -8.48
C VAL A 57 -20.84 -16.46 -7.72
N ASP A 58 -21.32 -15.32 -7.21
CA ASP A 58 -22.66 -15.24 -6.63
C ASP A 58 -23.75 -15.53 -7.69
N TYR A 59 -23.54 -15.11 -8.94
CA TYR A 59 -24.46 -15.35 -10.05
C TYR A 59 -24.50 -16.82 -10.53
N PHE A 60 -23.37 -17.54 -10.50
CA PHE A 60 -23.32 -18.95 -10.88
C PHE A 60 -24.04 -19.89 -9.89
N GLY A 61 -24.58 -19.36 -8.78
CA GLY A 61 -25.47 -20.13 -7.90
C GLY A 61 -24.82 -21.37 -7.28
N LEU A 62 -23.50 -21.32 -7.07
CA LEU A 62 -22.73 -22.43 -6.50
C LEU A 62 -23.19 -22.70 -5.07
N HIS A 63 -23.74 -23.90 -4.81
CA HIS A 63 -24.23 -24.29 -3.48
C HIS A 63 -23.16 -25.01 -2.66
N GLY A 64 -23.23 -24.88 -1.33
CA GLY A 64 -22.36 -25.56 -0.38
C GLY A 64 -21.01 -24.88 -0.13
N TYR A 65 -19.99 -25.68 0.20
CA TYR A 65 -18.65 -25.22 0.59
C TYR A 65 -17.94 -24.37 -0.48
N LEU A 66 -18.31 -24.56 -1.74
CA LEU A 66 -17.73 -23.82 -2.87
C LEU A 66 -18.04 -22.32 -2.80
N ARG A 67 -19.19 -21.94 -2.25
CA ARG A 67 -19.54 -20.52 -2.02
C ARG A 67 -18.69 -19.92 -0.90
N TRP A 68 -18.56 -20.66 0.19
CA TRP A 68 -17.77 -20.24 1.36
C TRP A 68 -16.30 -20.00 1.00
N SER A 69 -15.66 -20.97 0.34
CA SER A 69 -14.26 -20.84 -0.04
C SER A 69 -14.04 -19.69 -1.02
N LEU A 70 -14.94 -19.50 -1.98
CA LEU A 70 -14.77 -18.53 -3.04
C LEU A 70 -15.02 -17.09 -2.57
N ILE A 71 -15.99 -16.88 -1.67
CA ILE A 71 -16.18 -15.60 -0.96
C ILE A 71 -14.94 -15.27 -0.12
N LEU A 72 -14.43 -16.23 0.66
CA LEU A 72 -13.21 -16.04 1.45
C LEU A 72 -12.00 -15.70 0.58
N ILE A 73 -11.83 -16.41 -0.55
CA ILE A 73 -10.76 -16.15 -1.52
C ILE A 73 -10.89 -14.73 -2.08
N PHE A 74 -12.06 -14.31 -2.58
CA PHE A 74 -12.22 -12.95 -3.09
C PHE A 74 -12.06 -11.87 -2.03
N MET A 75 -12.48 -12.17 -0.79
CA MET A 75 -12.35 -11.26 0.34
C MET A 75 -10.87 -11.04 0.70
N ILE A 76 -10.07 -12.11 0.78
CA ILE A 76 -8.63 -12.03 1.02
C ILE A 76 -7.92 -11.43 -0.19
N LEU A 77 -8.29 -11.80 -1.41
CA LEU A 77 -7.60 -11.36 -2.63
C LEU A 77 -7.78 -9.85 -2.85
N LYS A 78 -8.99 -9.31 -2.64
CA LYS A 78 -9.21 -7.86 -2.76
C LYS A 78 -8.56 -7.09 -1.60
N ALA A 79 -8.64 -7.59 -0.36
CA ALA A 79 -8.03 -6.93 0.80
C ALA A 79 -6.49 -6.97 0.73
N GLY A 80 -5.95 -8.11 0.32
CA GLY A 80 -4.53 -8.35 0.10
C GLY A 80 -3.98 -7.51 -1.05
N LEU A 81 -4.74 -7.28 -2.13
CA LEU A 81 -4.34 -6.36 -3.19
C LEU A 81 -4.32 -4.90 -2.71
N ILE A 82 -5.32 -4.48 -1.92
CA ILE A 82 -5.34 -3.13 -1.34
C ILE A 82 -4.13 -2.96 -0.42
N VAL A 83 -3.85 -3.93 0.45
CA VAL A 83 -2.66 -3.95 1.31
C VAL A 83 -1.37 -3.97 0.48
N ALA A 84 -1.22 -4.88 -0.47
CA ALA A 84 -0.01 -4.99 -1.27
C ALA A 84 0.27 -3.76 -2.14
N VAL A 85 -0.71 -2.91 -2.47
CA VAL A 85 -0.46 -1.70 -3.27
C VAL A 85 -0.43 -0.42 -2.44
N PHE A 86 -1.36 -0.25 -1.51
CA PHE A 86 -1.36 0.93 -0.63
C PHE A 86 -0.29 0.85 0.46
N MET A 87 0.13 -0.36 0.84
CA MET A 87 1.07 -0.59 1.93
C MET A 87 2.50 -0.88 1.43
N HIS A 88 2.68 -1.41 0.21
CA HIS A 88 4.02 -1.63 -0.37
C HIS A 88 4.71 -0.34 -0.87
N MET A 89 3.96 0.75 -1.15
CA MET A 89 4.54 2.04 -1.55
C MET A 89 5.01 2.91 -0.38
N ALA A 90 5.21 2.32 0.81
CA ALA A 90 5.32 3.06 2.06
C ALA A 90 6.50 2.59 2.94
N TRP A 91 7.71 2.51 2.37
CA TRP A 91 8.92 2.08 3.10
C TRP A 91 9.35 3.05 4.23
N GLU A 92 8.72 4.22 4.39
CA GLU A 92 8.87 5.10 5.58
C GLU A 92 7.71 4.99 6.62
N ARG A 93 6.66 4.17 6.38
CA ARG A 93 5.42 4.12 7.20
C ARG A 93 5.12 2.76 7.85
N LEU A 94 6.13 2.03 8.30
CA LEU A 94 5.96 0.79 9.08
C LEU A 94 5.05 0.98 10.31
N ALA A 95 5.10 2.14 10.96
CA ALA A 95 4.26 2.45 12.12
C ALA A 95 2.76 2.53 11.77
N LEU A 96 2.39 3.08 10.62
CA LEU A 96 0.99 3.15 10.17
C LEU A 96 0.48 1.81 9.67
N ALA A 97 1.37 0.99 9.09
CA ALA A 97 1.05 -0.37 8.72
C ALA A 97 0.71 -1.21 9.96
N TYR A 98 1.54 -1.13 11.00
CA TYR A 98 1.27 -1.73 12.30
C TYR A 98 -0.02 -1.19 12.92
N ALA A 99 -0.29 0.12 12.86
CA ALA A 99 -1.53 0.69 13.42
C ALA A 99 -2.82 0.14 12.80
N ILE A 100 -2.79 -0.32 11.54
CA ILE A 100 -3.96 -0.89 10.84
C ILE A 100 -4.06 -2.41 11.03
N ILE A 101 -2.92 -3.12 11.07
CA ILE A 101 -2.87 -4.59 11.22
C ILE A 101 -3.01 -5.03 12.69
N LEU A 102 -2.49 -4.23 13.61
CA LEU A 102 -2.54 -4.51 15.05
C LEU A 102 -3.98 -4.63 15.60
N PRO A 103 -4.95 -3.74 15.28
CA PRO A 103 -6.31 -3.88 15.76
C PRO A 103 -7.00 -5.21 15.36
N PRO A 104 -7.00 -5.65 14.09
CA PRO A 104 -7.58 -6.94 13.73
C PRO A 104 -6.86 -8.13 14.35
N ILE A 105 -5.52 -8.09 14.50
CA ILE A 105 -4.78 -9.16 15.20
C ILE A 105 -5.16 -9.21 16.68
N LEU A 106 -5.25 -8.07 17.36
CA LEU A 106 -5.65 -7.99 18.76
C LEU A 106 -7.05 -8.59 18.96
N VAL A 107 -8.00 -8.24 18.09
CA VAL A 107 -9.35 -8.81 18.12
C VAL A 107 -9.31 -10.32 17.88
N LEU A 108 -8.51 -10.80 16.92
CA LEU A 108 -8.37 -12.23 16.65
C LEU A 108 -7.85 -12.99 17.87
N VAL A 109 -6.81 -12.47 18.54
CA VAL A 109 -6.23 -13.05 19.76
C VAL A 109 -7.23 -13.03 20.92
N PHE A 110 -7.99 -11.93 21.07
CA PHE A 110 -9.01 -11.82 22.10
C PHE A 110 -10.13 -12.86 21.89
N VAL A 111 -10.62 -12.99 20.65
CA VAL A 111 -11.67 -13.97 20.31
C VAL A 111 -11.17 -15.39 20.52
N THR A 112 -9.95 -15.73 20.09
CA THR A 112 -9.41 -17.09 20.30
C THR A 112 -9.26 -17.40 21.77
N MET A 113 -8.77 -16.47 22.59
CA MET A 113 -8.68 -16.63 24.04
C MET A 113 -10.05 -16.85 24.69
N MET A 114 -11.09 -16.10 24.27
CA MET A 114 -12.44 -16.29 24.77
C MET A 114 -13.04 -17.65 24.38
N VAL A 115 -12.77 -18.14 23.17
CA VAL A 115 -13.19 -19.48 22.75
C VAL A 115 -12.58 -20.55 23.67
N PHE A 116 -11.28 -20.47 23.96
CA PHE A 116 -10.64 -21.40 24.88
C PHE A 116 -11.28 -21.38 26.28
N GLU A 117 -11.55 -20.19 26.83
CA GLU A 117 -12.19 -20.07 28.15
C GLU A 117 -13.62 -20.64 28.16
N ALA A 118 -14.39 -20.42 27.09
CA ALA A 118 -15.71 -21.01 26.93
C ALA A 118 -15.67 -22.54 26.91
N ASP A 119 -14.68 -23.14 26.23
CA ASP A 119 -14.47 -24.59 26.21
C ASP A 119 -14.07 -25.13 27.59
N TYR A 120 -13.22 -24.43 28.35
CA TYR A 120 -12.88 -24.82 29.73
C TYR A 120 -14.09 -24.77 30.66
N THR A 121 -14.91 -23.72 30.53
CA THR A 121 -16.15 -23.58 31.30
C THR A 121 -17.16 -24.67 30.94
N LEU A 122 -17.26 -25.03 29.66
CA LEU A 122 -18.11 -26.13 29.19
C LEU A 122 -17.59 -27.49 29.71
N PHE A 123 -16.30 -27.76 29.55
CA PHE A 123 -15.67 -29.01 30.01
C PHE A 123 -15.84 -29.20 31.51
N THR A 124 -15.60 -28.15 32.30
CA THR A 124 -15.80 -28.15 33.76
C THR A 124 -17.27 -28.39 34.11
N ARG A 125 -18.20 -27.78 33.38
CA ARG A 125 -19.63 -28.04 33.60
C ARG A 125 -20.00 -29.49 33.32
N LEU A 126 -19.47 -30.09 32.25
CA LEU A 126 -19.71 -31.50 31.95
C LEU A 126 -19.05 -32.44 32.97
N SER A 127 -17.83 -32.14 33.42
CA SER A 127 -17.10 -33.00 34.35
C SER A 127 -17.69 -32.99 35.77
N PHE A 128 -18.20 -31.84 36.24
CA PHE A 128 -18.74 -31.71 37.60
C PHE A 128 -20.27 -31.76 37.68
N PHE A 129 -20.99 -31.33 36.64
CA PHE A 129 -22.47 -31.29 36.62
C PHE A 129 -23.10 -32.16 35.52
N GLY A 130 -22.32 -32.69 34.57
CA GLY A 130 -22.81 -33.63 33.55
C GLY A 130 -23.01 -35.05 34.09
N ALA A 131 -22.46 -35.35 35.28
CA ALA A 131 -22.78 -36.53 36.07
C ALA A 131 -23.89 -36.21 37.10
N GLY A 132 -25.07 -35.80 36.60
CA GLY A 132 -26.33 -35.96 37.33
C GLY A 132 -26.99 -37.28 36.92
N PRO A 133 -27.86 -37.89 37.75
CA PRO A 133 -28.29 -39.30 37.63
C PRO A 133 -28.84 -39.70 36.26
#